data_AF-A0A4U0ZLC5-F1
#
_entry.id   AF-A0A4U0ZLC5-F1
#
_cell.length_a   1.000
_cell.length_b   1.000
_cell.length_c   1.000
_cell.angle_alpha   90.00
_cell.angle_beta   90.00
_cell.angle_gamma   90.00
#
_symmetry.space_group_name_H-M   'P 1'
#
loop_
_entity.id
_entity.type
_entity.pdbx_description
1 polymer ?
#
loop_
_entity_poly.entity_id
_entity_poly.type
_entity_poly.pdbx_seq_one_letter_code
_entity_poly.pdbx_strand_id
1 'polypeptide(L)'
;MFRFFIIAAEIIILIIVLRSSFVQYLFEDIQNSVSDWLVSVATLPEREELRSLKDKINIRLSPLKPYQQNYVEQITADSASVKRFYHTYCENDDINPNFTGTKRAQLCLIIKQSPVMQVAKRD
;
A
#
# COMPACT_ATOMS: atom_id res chain seq x y z
N MET A 1 -52.37 -6.92 4.81
CA MET A 1 -52.41 -6.56 3.39
C MET A 1 -51.96 -5.12 3.13
N PHE A 2 -52.56 -4.10 3.76
CA PHE A 2 -52.19 -2.69 3.54
C PHE A 2 -50.70 -2.34 3.78
N ARG A 3 -50.09 -2.92 4.82
CA ARG A 3 -48.65 -2.75 5.09
C ARG A 3 -47.74 -3.25 3.96
N PHE A 4 -48.15 -4.33 3.28
CA PHE A 4 -47.39 -4.87 2.15
C PHE A 4 -47.45 -3.94 0.94
N PHE A 5 -48.61 -3.33 0.66
CA PHE A 5 -48.76 -2.34 -0.40
C PHE A 5 -47.93 -1.08 -0.16
N ILE A 6 -47.87 -0.62 1.10
CA ILE A 6 -47.03 0.53 1.46
C ILE A 6 -45.55 0.22 1.23
N ILE A 7 -45.07 -0.94 1.72
CA ILE A 7 -43.68 -1.36 1.53
C ILE A 7 -43.36 -1.53 0.04
N ALA A 8 -44.25 -2.13 -0.74
CA ALA A 8 -44.06 -2.31 -2.17
C ALA A 8 -44.02 -0.96 -2.93
N ALA A 9 -44.91 -0.02 -2.58
CA ALA A 9 -44.93 1.31 -3.18
C ALA A 9 -43.65 2.09 -2.86
N GLU A 10 -43.15 1.99 -1.63
CA GLU A 10 -41.91 2.64 -1.21
C GLU A 10 -40.70 2.08 -1.98
N ILE A 11 -40.59 0.76 -2.12
CA ILE A 11 -39.54 0.12 -2.93
C ILE A 11 -39.60 0.58 -4.39
N ILE A 12 -40.80 0.67 -4.98
CA ILE A 12 -40.99 1.13 -6.36
C ILE A 12 -40.53 2.58 -6.54
N ILE A 13 -40.92 3.46 -5.62
CA ILE A 13 -40.49 4.87 -5.63
C ILE A 13 -38.95 4.97 -5.54
N LEU A 14 -38.35 4.18 -4.65
CA LEU A 14 -36.90 4.13 -4.47
C LEU A 14 -36.19 3.69 -5.76
N ILE A 15 -36.71 2.67 -6.44
CA ILE A 15 -36.18 2.20 -7.73
C ILE A 15 -36.29 3.28 -8.80
N ILE A 16 -37.41 4.00 -8.89
CA ILE A 16 -37.61 5.08 -9.87
C ILE A 16 -36.61 6.22 -9.63
N VAL A 17 -36.42 6.62 -8.38
CA VAL A 17 -35.45 7.66 -8.01
C VAL A 17 -34.03 7.21 -8.34
N LEU A 18 -33.65 5.98 -8.00
CA LEU A 18 -32.33 5.40 -8.31
C LEU A 18 -32.05 5.27 -9.82
N ARG A 19 -33.09 5.05 -10.63
CA ARG A 19 -33.01 4.91 -12.10
C ARG A 19 -33.16 6.25 -12.83
N SER A 20 -33.35 7.36 -12.12
CA SER A 20 -33.47 8.70 -12.69
C SER A 20 -32.17 9.13 -13.36
N SER A 21 -32.29 9.85 -14.48
CA SER A 21 -31.16 10.43 -15.21
C SER A 21 -30.33 11.39 -14.35
N PHE A 22 -30.93 12.02 -13.34
CA PHE A 22 -30.23 12.87 -12.38
C PHE A 22 -29.23 12.09 -11.51
N VAL A 23 -29.65 10.91 -11.02
CA VAL A 23 -28.84 10.04 -10.17
C VAL A 23 -27.74 9.37 -10.98
N GLN A 24 -28.04 8.99 -12.23
CA GLN A 24 -27.04 8.46 -13.17
C GLN A 24 -25.94 9.47 -13.49
N TYR A 25 -26.30 10.74 -13.74
CA TYR A 25 -25.34 11.83 -13.96
C TYR A 25 -24.46 12.10 -12.74
N LEU A 26 -25.04 12.15 -11.53
CA LEU A 26 -24.25 12.26 -10.29
C LEU A 26 -23.30 11.06 -10.10
N PHE A 27 -23.73 9.85 -10.43
CA PHE A 27 -22.89 8.67 -10.28
C PHE A 27 -21.80 8.53 -11.35
N GLU A 28 -21.94 9.17 -12.50
CA GLU A 28 -20.92 9.15 -13.56
C GLU A 28 -19.63 9.86 -13.09
N ASP A 29 -19.76 11.01 -12.42
CA ASP A 29 -18.63 11.75 -11.85
C ASP A 29 -18.11 11.12 -10.53
N ILE A 30 -19.00 10.52 -9.72
CA ILE A 30 -18.62 9.87 -8.46
C ILE A 30 -17.79 8.61 -8.70
N GLN A 31 -18.03 7.86 -9.79
CA GLN A 31 -17.32 6.61 -10.06
C GLN A 31 -15.80 6.80 -10.17
N ASN A 32 -15.34 7.86 -10.83
CA ASN A 32 -13.91 8.15 -10.96
C ASN A 32 -13.30 8.57 -9.61
N SER A 33 -13.99 9.45 -8.88
CA SER A 33 -13.53 9.93 -7.57
C SER A 33 -13.50 8.82 -6.50
N VAL A 34 -14.48 7.92 -6.49
CA VAL A 34 -14.54 6.78 -5.57
C VAL A 34 -13.47 5.75 -5.92
N SER A 35 -13.19 5.52 -7.21
CA SER A 35 -12.12 4.61 -7.64
C SER A 35 -10.75 5.10 -7.20
N ASP A 36 -10.44 6.37 -7.44
CA ASP A 36 -9.17 6.97 -7.00
C ASP A 36 -9.05 7.00 -5.47
N TRP A 37 -10.14 7.32 -4.76
CA TRP A 37 -10.18 7.26 -3.31
C TRP A 37 -9.98 5.84 -2.78
N LEU A 38 -10.63 4.82 -3.38
CA LEU A 38 -10.46 3.42 -3.01
C LEU A 38 -9.02 2.95 -3.23
N VAL A 39 -8.40 3.30 -4.36
CA VAL A 39 -6.99 3.01 -4.62
C VAL A 39 -6.11 3.68 -3.57
N SER A 40 -6.37 4.95 -3.23
CA SER A 40 -5.61 5.65 -2.20
C SER A 40 -5.70 4.94 -0.84
N VAL A 41 -6.90 4.54 -0.42
CA VAL A 41 -7.16 3.83 0.83
C VAL A 41 -6.54 2.44 0.82
N ALA A 42 -6.62 1.71 -0.31
CA ALA A 42 -6.00 0.40 -0.46
C ALA A 42 -4.47 0.43 -0.35
N THR A 43 -3.83 1.54 -0.75
CA THR A 43 -2.37 1.72 -0.63
C THR A 43 -1.90 2.28 0.71
N LEU A 44 -2.81 2.77 1.58
CA LEU A 44 -2.43 3.31 2.89
C LEU A 44 -1.69 2.31 3.79
N PRO A 45 -2.15 1.05 3.93
CA PRO A 45 -1.45 0.06 4.75
C PRO A 45 -0.02 -0.20 4.24
N GLU A 46 0.16 -0.30 2.93
CA GLU A 46 1.47 -0.51 2.32
C GLU A 46 2.43 0.65 2.63
N ARG A 47 1.95 1.89 2.46
CA ARG A 47 2.75 3.09 2.75
C ARG A 47 3.17 3.18 4.20
N GLU A 48 2.30 2.78 5.12
CA GLU A 48 2.60 2.78 6.55
C GLU A 48 3.66 1.72 6.89
N GLU A 49 3.57 0.52 6.30
CA GLU A 49 4.57 -0.52 6.48
C GLU A 49 5.95 -0.12 5.92
N LEU A 50 5.99 0.52 4.76
CA LEU A 50 7.22 1.06 4.17
C LEU A 50 7.83 2.17 5.04
N ARG A 51 6.99 3.06 5.59
CA ARG A 51 7.44 4.09 6.53
C ARG A 51 8.03 3.48 7.79
N SER A 52 7.33 2.51 8.40
CA SER A 52 7.80 1.80 9.59
C SER A 52 9.12 1.08 9.34
N LEU A 53 9.26 0.43 8.17
CA LEU A 53 10.51 -0.19 7.75
C LEU A 53 11.65 0.83 7.66
N LYS A 54 11.42 1.95 6.98
CA LYS A 54 12.40 3.02 6.85
C LYS A 54 12.84 3.56 8.20
N ASP A 55 11.91 3.81 9.12
CA ASP A 55 12.23 4.30 10.46
C ASP A 55 13.05 3.29 11.25
N LYS A 56 12.71 1.99 11.17
CA LYS A 56 13.50 0.92 11.79
C LYS A 56 14.93 0.86 11.24
N ILE A 57 15.10 1.01 9.93
CA ILE A 57 16.41 1.06 9.27
C ILE A 57 17.20 2.25 9.82
N ASN A 58 16.62 3.45 9.79
CA ASN A 58 17.27 4.68 10.24
C ASN A 58 17.68 4.62 11.72
N ILE A 59 16.85 4.04 12.59
CA ILE A 59 17.15 3.90 14.01
C ILE A 59 18.25 2.86 14.24
N ARG A 60 18.14 1.67 13.62
CA ARG A 60 19.03 0.53 13.93
C ARG A 60 20.38 0.57 13.22
N LEU A 61 20.48 1.25 12.08
CA LEU A 61 21.72 1.35 11.28
C LEU A 61 22.41 2.72 11.42
N SER A 62 21.87 3.60 12.27
CA SER A 62 22.44 4.93 12.54
C SER A 62 23.88 4.85 13.05
N PRO A 63 24.75 5.82 12.72
CA PRO A 63 24.53 6.89 11.75
C PRO A 63 24.72 6.42 10.30
N LEU A 64 23.79 6.83 9.43
CA LEU A 64 23.88 6.65 7.99
C LEU A 64 24.51 7.90 7.35
N LYS A 65 25.38 7.69 6.36
CA LYS A 65 25.89 8.78 5.53
C LYS A 65 24.77 9.31 4.61
N PRO A 66 24.85 10.57 4.10
CA PRO A 66 23.81 11.13 3.24
C PRO A 66 23.45 10.26 2.02
N TYR A 67 24.45 9.65 1.37
CA TYR A 67 24.18 8.74 0.25
C TYR A 67 23.46 7.45 0.68
N GLN A 68 23.74 6.95 1.89
CA GLN A 68 23.07 5.77 2.43
C GLN A 68 21.62 6.07 2.81
N GLN A 69 21.35 7.28 3.33
CA GLN A 69 19.99 7.75 3.60
C GLN A 69 19.18 7.82 2.31
N ASN A 70 19.75 8.46 1.27
CA ASN A 70 19.12 8.52 -0.05
C ASN A 70 18.89 7.12 -0.64
N TYR A 71 19.84 6.21 -0.46
CA TYR A 71 19.70 4.84 -0.93
C TYR A 71 18.60 4.08 -0.16
N VAL A 72 18.49 4.28 1.16
CA VAL A 72 17.38 3.73 1.94
C VAL A 72 16.04 4.24 1.44
N GLU A 73 15.90 5.55 1.21
CA GLU A 73 14.67 6.14 0.64
C GLU A 73 14.31 5.49 -0.71
N GLN A 74 15.30 5.25 -1.58
CA GLN A 74 15.08 4.62 -2.88
C GLN A 74 14.62 3.16 -2.75
N ILE A 75 15.26 2.35 -1.90
CA ILE A 75 14.89 0.93 -1.78
C ILE A 75 13.56 0.75 -1.02
N THR A 76 13.14 1.73 -0.20
CA THR A 76 11.85 1.73 0.50
C THR A 76 10.77 2.56 -0.20
N ALA A 77 10.96 2.91 -1.48
CA ALA A 77 9.96 3.68 -2.23
C ALA A 77 8.64 2.92 -2.45
N ASP A 78 8.73 1.60 -2.62
CA ASP A 78 7.61 0.68 -2.82
C ASP A 78 8.00 -0.75 -2.39
N SER A 79 7.01 -1.62 -2.17
CA SER A 79 7.27 -2.99 -1.70
C SER A 79 8.03 -3.85 -2.72
N ALA A 80 7.89 -3.59 -4.03
CA ALA A 80 8.60 -4.35 -5.05
C ALA A 80 10.10 -4.01 -5.05
N SER A 81 10.45 -2.74 -4.84
CA SER A 81 11.83 -2.28 -4.66
C SER A 81 12.50 -2.91 -3.45
N VAL A 82 11.79 -3.00 -2.31
CA VAL A 82 12.28 -3.68 -1.10
C VAL A 82 12.57 -5.16 -1.37
N LYS A 83 11.64 -5.86 -2.06
CA LYS A 83 11.82 -7.28 -2.39
C LYS A 83 12.95 -7.51 -3.38
N ARG A 84 13.07 -6.66 -4.40
CA ARG A 84 14.17 -6.72 -5.37
C ARG A 84 15.50 -6.58 -4.66
N PHE A 85 15.62 -5.59 -3.76
CA PHE A 85 16.80 -5.45 -2.92
C PHE A 85 17.08 -6.73 -2.12
N TYR A 86 16.07 -7.29 -1.47
CA TYR A 86 16.22 -8.49 -0.65
C TYR A 86 16.69 -9.68 -1.49
N HIS A 87 16.07 -9.94 -2.64
CA HIS A 87 16.46 -11.04 -3.50
C HIS A 87 17.89 -10.86 -4.04
N THR A 88 18.23 -9.69 -4.57
CA THR A 88 19.56 -9.41 -5.13
C THR A 88 20.67 -9.46 -4.07
N TYR A 89 20.50 -8.76 -2.94
CA TYR A 89 21.60 -8.48 -2.03
C TYR A 89 21.54 -9.27 -0.72
N CYS A 90 20.45 -9.96 -0.41
CA CYS A 90 20.30 -10.75 0.81
C CYS A 90 20.23 -12.26 0.54
N GLU A 91 19.61 -12.68 -0.56
CA GLU A 91 19.55 -14.10 -0.93
C GLU A 91 20.72 -14.52 -1.83
N ASN A 92 20.96 -13.76 -2.91
CA ASN A 92 22.02 -14.07 -3.87
C ASN A 92 23.41 -13.63 -3.41
N ASP A 93 23.49 -13.02 -2.21
CA ASP A 93 24.72 -12.49 -1.59
C ASP A 93 25.54 -11.54 -2.48
N ASP A 94 24.88 -10.85 -3.42
CA ASP A 94 25.54 -9.94 -4.35
C ASP A 94 26.11 -8.70 -3.63
N ILE A 95 27.12 -8.08 -4.23
CA ILE A 95 27.82 -6.93 -3.66
C ILE A 95 26.90 -5.70 -3.74
N ASN A 96 26.52 -5.17 -2.56
CA ASN A 96 25.83 -3.90 -2.47
C ASN A 96 26.83 -2.74 -2.28
N PRO A 97 26.87 -1.75 -3.19
CA PRO A 97 27.85 -0.65 -3.11
C PRO A 97 27.58 0.34 -1.97
N ASN A 98 26.37 0.36 -1.40
CA ASN A 98 25.97 1.30 -0.35
C ASN A 98 26.08 0.71 1.06
N PHE A 99 25.88 -0.60 1.20
CA PHE A 99 25.94 -1.33 2.46
C PHE A 99 26.79 -2.58 2.31
N THR A 100 27.86 -2.71 3.11
CA THR A 100 28.78 -3.85 3.07
C THR A 100 28.85 -4.56 4.42
N GLY A 101 29.31 -5.82 4.39
CA GLY A 101 29.57 -6.63 5.58
C GLY A 101 28.38 -6.69 6.55
N THR A 102 28.65 -6.40 7.82
CA THR A 102 27.67 -6.49 8.91
C THR A 102 26.48 -5.54 8.74
N LYS A 103 26.68 -4.34 8.17
CA LYS A 103 25.58 -3.40 7.91
C LYS A 103 24.61 -3.95 6.85
N ARG A 104 25.12 -4.61 5.80
CA ARG A 104 24.27 -5.29 4.80
C ARG A 104 23.48 -6.42 5.47
N ALA A 105 24.15 -7.28 6.24
CA ALA A 105 23.50 -8.38 6.94
C ALA A 105 22.40 -7.89 7.90
N GLN A 106 22.66 -6.82 8.64
CA GLN A 106 21.67 -6.21 9.53
C GLN A 106 20.50 -5.60 8.76
N LEU A 107 20.74 -4.92 7.64
CA LEU A 107 19.70 -4.41 6.75
C LEU A 107 18.83 -5.56 6.21
N CYS A 108 19.45 -6.65 5.76
CA CYS A 108 18.75 -7.85 5.31
C CYS A 108 17.87 -8.48 6.40
N LEU A 109 18.36 -8.53 7.64
CA LEU A 109 17.57 -9.01 8.78
C LEU A 109 16.37 -8.11 9.07
N ILE A 110 16.56 -6.78 9.05
CA ILE A 110 15.48 -5.81 9.26
C ILE A 110 14.39 -5.97 8.18
N ILE A 111 14.80 -6.08 6.91
CA ILE A 111 13.87 -6.26 5.78
C ILE A 111 13.14 -7.60 5.90
N LYS A 112 13.85 -8.70 6.18
CA LYS A 112 13.26 -10.04 6.34
C LYS A 112 12.17 -10.07 7.41
N GLN A 113 12.37 -9.34 8.51
CA GLN A 113 11.44 -9.27 9.63
C GLN A 113 10.30 -8.25 9.41
N SER A 114 10.34 -7.50 8.32
CA SER A 114 9.34 -6.47 8.04
C SER A 114 8.03 -7.06 7.50
N PRO A 115 6.87 -6.47 7.81
CA PRO A 115 5.60 -6.90 7.22
C PRO A 115 5.52 -6.64 5.71
N VAL A 116 6.34 -5.73 5.16
CA VAL A 116 6.46 -5.47 3.71
C VAL A 116 6.75 -6.75 2.91
N MET A 117 7.47 -7.70 3.50
CA MET A 117 7.74 -9.01 2.88
C MET A 117 6.53 -9.95 2.86
N GLN A 118 5.50 -9.69 3.67
CA GLN A 118 4.31 -10.53 3.84
C GLN A 118 3.07 -9.99 3.08
N VAL A 119 3.03 -8.69 2.80
CA VAL A 119 1.85 -8.01 2.22
C VAL A 119 1.46 -8.53 0.83
N ALA A 120 2.39 -9.06 0.03
CA ALA A 120 2.07 -9.58 -1.31
C ALA A 120 1.79 -11.09 -1.39
N LYS A 121 1.55 -11.76 -0.26
CA LYS A 121 1.07 -13.15 -0.28
C LYS A 121 -0.46 -13.24 -0.39
N ARG A 122 -1.12 -12.13 -0.73
CA ARG A 122 -2.57 -12.00 -0.78
C ARG A 122 -3.02 -11.66 -2.21
N ASP A 123 -2.57 -12.49 -3.15
CA ASP A 123 -3.14 -12.63 -4.49
C ASP A 123 -3.89 -13.97 -4.56
#